data_AF-A0A3D4MDK2-F1
#
_entry.id   AF-A0A3D4MDK2-F1
#
_cell.length_a   1.000
_cell.length_b   1.000
_cell.length_c   1.000
_cell.angle_alpha   90.00
_cell.angle_beta   90.00
_cell.angle_gamma   90.00
#
_symmetry.space_group_name_H-M   'P 1'
#
loop_
_entity.id
_entity.type
_entity.pdbx_description
1 polymer ?
#
loop_
_entity_poly.entity_id
_entity_poly.type
_entity_poly.pdbx_seq_one_letter_code
_entity_poly.pdbx_strand_id
1 'polypeptide(L)'
;MSMNLSRIPHADDMDDSLFEETEGKQAWQAAAQAIGENMARLGDTLQSLPLYDDEEDDAVTSLRDDLQELVQSYSERLDNEGWEDAGKYYIFGQMDVKTLVAGARQEMLDWDEILNAKALMGDANDIETILEAASDKEIEIDIEQALRWAAEPDKLTDGLRHSGNLATAEALLAAGAHPSGNNGETFFSVLREGREDIARAFCRAGIGDDGFHLHYWNENARSWLEEQAPRKLLRDMYWEYGRFEAVDAATLLERKPMSDGGNLRIIFDFAARRVSEIYTREQHAFKSDVSFDDYGPAALDTARKKLLELGGNPPEDLPGSAQRSLGKPKLAPPR
;
A
#
# COMPACT_ATOMS: atom_id res chain seq x y z
N MET A 1 -15.60 40.76 -4.60
CA MET A 1 -14.70 41.37 -3.58
C MET A 1 -13.30 41.22 -4.13
N SER A 2 -12.52 42.29 -4.26
CA SER A 2 -11.12 42.20 -4.69
C SER A 2 -10.35 41.43 -3.61
N MET A 3 -10.00 40.17 -3.87
CA MET A 3 -9.09 39.43 -3.02
C MET A 3 -7.70 40.06 -3.17
N ASN A 4 -7.04 40.32 -2.05
CA ASN A 4 -5.82 41.11 -2.03
C ASN A 4 -4.62 40.20 -1.81
N LEU A 5 -4.01 39.74 -2.90
CA LEU A 5 -2.77 38.95 -2.90
C LEU A 5 -1.61 39.69 -2.22
N SER A 6 -1.69 41.02 -2.07
CA SER A 6 -0.69 41.86 -1.40
C SER A 6 -0.39 41.51 0.07
N ARG A 7 -1.03 40.47 0.62
CA ARG A 7 -0.83 39.96 1.99
C ARG A 7 -0.07 38.64 2.03
N ILE A 8 0.29 38.09 0.88
CA ILE A 8 1.08 36.86 0.77
C ILE A 8 2.44 37.28 0.21
N PRO A 9 3.52 37.19 1.00
CA PRO A 9 4.85 37.56 0.52
C PRO A 9 5.33 36.56 -0.54
N HIS A 10 6.05 37.05 -1.55
CA HIS A 10 6.86 36.17 -2.41
C HIS A 10 7.93 35.48 -1.59
N ALA A 11 8.43 34.33 -2.05
CA ALA A 11 9.48 33.61 -1.35
C ALA A 11 10.74 34.49 -1.16
N ASP A 12 11.06 35.35 -2.12
CA ASP A 12 12.19 36.29 -2.06
C ASP A 12 12.00 37.44 -1.04
N ASP A 13 10.77 37.69 -0.59
CA ASP A 13 10.45 38.70 0.43
C ASP A 13 10.46 38.12 1.86
N MET A 14 10.63 36.81 1.99
CA MET A 14 10.68 36.12 3.27
C MET A 14 12.11 36.09 3.84
N ASP A 15 12.22 35.82 5.14
CA ASP A 15 13.51 35.71 5.81
C ASP A 15 14.30 34.52 5.22
N ASP A 16 15.49 34.78 4.66
CA ASP A 16 16.38 33.77 4.05
C ASP A 16 16.64 32.58 4.98
N SER A 17 16.67 32.81 6.30
CA SER A 17 16.86 31.76 7.30
C SER A 17 15.74 30.70 7.33
N LEU A 18 14.60 30.95 6.67
CA LEU A 18 13.52 29.97 6.47
C LEU A 18 13.81 29.00 5.32
N PHE A 19 14.67 29.36 4.37
CA PHE A 19 14.94 28.57 3.16
C PHE A 19 16.35 27.98 3.16
N GLU A 20 17.30 28.61 3.84
CA GLU A 20 18.63 28.06 4.06
C GLU A 20 18.53 26.64 4.66
N GLU A 21 19.35 25.72 4.16
CA GLU A 21 19.47 24.33 4.65
C GLU A 21 19.86 24.35 6.14
N THR A 22 18.86 24.47 7.00
CA THR A 22 19.07 24.57 8.44
C THR A 22 19.23 23.16 8.99
N GLU A 23 20.42 22.83 9.46
CA GLU A 23 20.64 21.55 10.16
C GLU A 23 19.70 21.47 11.38
N GLY A 24 18.76 20.51 11.35
CA GLY A 24 18.00 20.09 12.53
C GLY A 24 16.49 20.33 12.47
N LYS A 25 15.77 19.29 12.92
CA LYS A 25 14.30 19.21 13.04
C LYS A 25 13.55 20.51 13.40
N GLN A 26 14.01 21.30 14.37
CA GLN A 26 13.23 22.46 14.86
C GLN A 26 13.16 23.61 13.86
N ALA A 27 14.29 23.92 13.21
CA ALA A 27 14.33 24.97 12.19
C ALA A 27 13.51 24.54 10.97
N TRP A 28 13.67 23.29 10.55
CA TRP A 28 12.88 22.65 9.50
C TRP A 28 11.37 22.71 9.71
N GLN A 29 10.90 22.34 10.91
CA GLN A 29 9.47 22.37 11.22
C GLN A 29 8.91 23.80 11.24
N ALA A 30 9.70 24.77 11.72
CA ALA A 30 9.30 26.18 11.74
C ALA A 30 9.21 26.76 10.32
N ALA A 31 10.19 26.47 9.46
CA ALA A 31 10.20 26.85 8.06
C ALA A 31 8.99 26.28 7.31
N ALA A 32 8.77 24.96 7.43
CA ALA A 32 7.66 24.29 6.77
C ALA A 32 6.29 24.82 7.25
N GLN A 33 6.15 25.12 8.54
CA GLN A 33 4.94 25.73 9.07
C GLN A 33 4.72 27.14 8.51
N ALA A 34 5.75 27.99 8.46
CA ALA A 34 5.63 29.35 7.94
C ALA A 34 5.25 29.37 6.46
N ILE A 35 5.87 28.50 5.65
CA ILE A 35 5.55 28.34 4.22
C ILE A 35 4.12 27.80 4.07
N GLY A 36 3.75 26.76 4.84
CA GLY A 36 2.41 26.19 4.84
C GLY A 36 1.31 27.19 5.22
N GLU A 37 1.56 28.07 6.19
CA GLU A 37 0.63 29.14 6.59
C GLU A 37 0.42 30.18 5.47
N ASN A 38 1.48 30.51 4.71
CA ASN A 38 1.36 31.40 3.56
C ASN A 38 0.61 30.73 2.42
N MET A 39 0.91 29.46 2.13
CA MET A 39 0.21 28.71 1.09
C MET A 39 -1.26 28.42 1.45
N ALA A 40 -1.59 28.25 2.73
CA ALA A 40 -2.99 28.15 3.17
C ALA A 40 -3.82 29.41 2.83
N ARG A 41 -3.19 30.59 2.84
CA ARG A 41 -3.85 31.85 2.43
C ARG A 41 -4.13 31.90 0.91
N LEU A 42 -3.41 31.11 0.11
CA LEU A 42 -3.69 30.91 -1.31
C LEU A 42 -4.98 30.11 -1.52
N GLY A 43 -5.29 29.18 -0.61
CA GLY A 43 -6.42 28.27 -0.71
C GLY A 43 -7.76 28.94 -0.97
N ASP A 44 -8.10 29.97 -0.21
CA ASP A 44 -9.37 30.70 -0.38
C ASP A 44 -9.46 31.36 -1.77
N THR A 45 -8.33 31.82 -2.31
CA THR A 45 -8.27 32.47 -3.61
C THR A 45 -8.34 31.44 -4.73
N LEU A 46 -7.52 30.39 -4.67
CA LEU A 46 -7.50 29.29 -5.64
C LEU A 46 -8.85 28.59 -5.76
N GLN A 47 -9.53 28.35 -4.64
CA GLN A 47 -10.86 27.73 -4.63
C GLN A 47 -11.95 28.62 -5.23
N SER A 48 -11.73 29.92 -5.31
CA SER A 48 -12.70 30.88 -5.88
C SER A 48 -12.50 31.15 -7.37
N LEU A 49 -11.35 30.74 -7.93
CA LEU A 49 -11.07 30.92 -9.36
C LEU A 49 -11.94 29.98 -10.19
N PRO A 50 -12.57 30.48 -11.28
CA PRO A 50 -13.16 29.59 -12.26
C PRO A 50 -12.06 28.70 -12.85
N LEU A 51 -12.44 27.45 -13.17
CA LEU A 51 -11.61 26.58 -14.00
C LEU A 51 -11.43 27.24 -15.37
N TYR A 52 -10.31 26.99 -16.05
CA TYR A 52 -10.08 27.48 -17.41
C TYR A 52 -11.32 27.24 -18.29
N ASP A 53 -11.92 28.33 -18.79
CA ASP A 53 -12.95 28.34 -19.82
C ASP A 53 -12.52 29.27 -20.97
N ASP A 54 -13.15 29.12 -22.13
CA ASP A 54 -12.77 29.83 -23.35
C ASP A 54 -13.12 31.35 -23.32
N GLU A 55 -13.80 31.84 -22.28
CA GLU A 55 -14.20 33.25 -22.11
C GLU A 55 -13.36 33.92 -21.02
N GLU A 56 -12.07 34.13 -21.29
CA GLU A 56 -11.16 34.75 -20.32
C GLU A 56 -11.56 36.21 -19.99
N ASP A 57 -11.91 36.44 -18.72
CA ASP A 57 -11.96 37.77 -18.10
C ASP A 57 -10.52 38.20 -17.76
N ASP A 58 -10.06 39.31 -18.34
CA ASP A 58 -8.72 39.88 -18.12
C ASP A 58 -8.34 39.98 -16.62
N ALA A 59 -9.33 40.23 -15.75
CA ALA A 59 -9.11 40.32 -14.31
C ALA A 59 -8.87 38.95 -13.66
N VAL A 60 -9.48 37.89 -14.18
CA VAL A 60 -9.26 36.50 -13.74
C VAL A 60 -7.90 36.02 -14.23
N THR A 61 -7.54 36.33 -15.49
CA THR A 61 -6.23 35.97 -16.05
C THR A 61 -5.09 36.62 -15.26
N SER A 62 -5.17 37.93 -14.99
CA SER A 62 -4.15 38.62 -14.19
C SER A 62 -4.03 38.08 -12.76
N LEU A 63 -5.15 37.71 -12.11
CA LEU A 63 -5.11 37.08 -10.79
C LEU A 63 -4.47 35.69 -10.82
N ARG A 64 -4.70 34.93 -11.90
CA ARG A 64 -4.08 33.61 -12.11
C ARG A 64 -2.57 33.73 -12.32
N ASP A 65 -2.14 34.69 -13.14
CA ASP A 65 -0.72 34.97 -13.41
C ASP A 65 0.02 35.33 -12.10
N ASP A 66 -0.55 36.24 -11.29
CA ASP A 66 0.02 36.65 -10.00
C ASP A 66 0.16 35.45 -9.03
N LEU A 67 -0.83 34.55 -9.01
CA LEU A 67 -0.80 33.34 -8.18
C LEU A 67 0.24 32.33 -8.67
N GLN A 68 0.36 32.18 -9.99
CA GLN A 68 1.33 31.28 -10.59
C GLN A 68 2.76 31.76 -10.33
N GLU A 69 3.04 33.05 -10.49
CA GLU A 69 4.34 33.65 -10.14
C GLU A 69 4.67 33.43 -8.67
N LEU A 70 3.68 33.58 -7.79
CA LEU A 70 3.87 33.34 -6.37
C LEU A 70 4.20 31.88 -6.07
N VAL A 71 3.41 30.91 -6.56
CA VAL A 71 3.68 29.48 -6.35
C VAL A 71 5.05 29.09 -6.91
N GLN A 72 5.38 29.57 -8.12
CA GLN A 72 6.66 29.34 -8.76
C GLN A 72 7.83 29.90 -7.93
N SER A 73 7.68 31.08 -7.31
CA SER A 73 8.72 31.64 -6.44
C SER A 73 9.06 30.74 -5.25
N TYR A 74 8.06 30.08 -4.64
CA TYR A 74 8.30 29.12 -3.56
C TYR A 74 9.00 27.86 -4.07
N SER A 75 8.54 27.30 -5.19
CA SER A 75 9.15 26.09 -5.77
C SER A 75 10.60 26.33 -6.18
N GLU A 76 10.89 27.44 -6.87
CA GLU A 76 12.25 27.80 -7.28
C GLU A 76 13.17 28.06 -6.09
N ARG A 77 12.66 28.69 -5.02
CA ARG A 77 13.47 28.93 -3.81
C ARG A 77 13.82 27.62 -3.10
N LEU A 78 12.87 26.69 -2.98
CA LEU A 78 13.10 25.36 -2.39
C LEU A 78 14.12 24.55 -3.22
N ASP A 79 14.02 24.61 -4.55
CA ASP A 79 14.97 23.96 -5.46
C ASP A 79 16.39 24.53 -5.33
N ASN A 80 16.51 25.86 -5.34
CA ASN A 80 17.80 26.55 -5.31
C ASN A 80 18.56 26.34 -3.99
N GLU A 81 17.85 26.17 -2.88
CA GLU A 81 18.43 25.93 -1.56
C GLU A 81 18.64 24.42 -1.27
N GLY A 82 18.43 23.55 -2.26
CA GLY A 82 18.82 22.13 -2.19
C GLY A 82 17.89 21.25 -1.36
N TRP A 83 16.61 21.63 -1.21
CA TRP A 83 15.65 20.80 -0.50
C TRP A 83 15.41 19.48 -1.25
N GLU A 84 15.72 18.35 -0.60
CA GLU A 84 15.34 17.02 -1.09
C GLU A 84 13.82 16.90 -1.23
N ASP A 85 13.33 16.04 -2.12
CA ASP A 85 11.89 15.85 -2.39
C ASP A 85 11.08 15.56 -1.11
N ALA A 86 11.67 14.81 -0.17
CA ALA A 86 11.11 14.55 1.16
C ALA A 86 10.74 15.85 1.91
N GLY A 87 11.57 16.88 1.76
CA GLY A 87 11.35 18.18 2.39
C GLY A 87 10.23 18.97 1.75
N LYS A 88 10.15 18.97 0.42
CA LYS A 88 9.04 19.62 -0.32
C LYS A 88 7.70 18.96 0.03
N TYR A 89 7.65 17.62 0.04
CA TYR A 89 6.46 16.88 0.44
C TYR A 89 6.05 17.11 1.89
N TYR A 90 7.01 17.33 2.78
CA TYR A 90 6.71 17.70 4.16
C TYR A 90 6.00 19.06 4.26
N ILE A 91 6.40 20.05 3.46
CA ILE A 91 5.76 21.38 3.40
C ILE A 91 4.34 21.25 2.86
N PHE A 92 4.18 20.64 1.68
CA PHE A 92 2.86 20.44 1.07
C PHE A 92 1.94 19.59 1.94
N GLY A 93 2.50 18.63 2.69
CA GLY A 93 1.77 17.80 3.63
C GLY A 93 1.04 18.58 4.73
N GLN A 94 1.54 19.77 5.10
CA GLN A 94 0.91 20.66 6.08
C GLN A 94 -0.30 21.43 5.54
N MET A 95 -0.47 21.48 4.22
CA MET A 95 -1.56 22.26 3.60
C MET A 95 -2.89 21.51 3.65
N ASP A 96 -4.00 22.26 3.67
CA ASP A 96 -5.33 21.67 3.52
C ASP A 96 -5.48 21.03 2.13
N VAL A 97 -6.04 19.82 2.08
CA VAL A 97 -6.17 19.06 0.82
C VAL A 97 -6.98 19.80 -0.24
N LYS A 98 -7.96 20.63 0.15
CA LYS A 98 -8.76 21.39 -0.82
C LYS A 98 -7.94 22.47 -1.49
N THR A 99 -6.99 23.07 -0.78
CA THR A 99 -6.04 24.03 -1.34
C THR A 99 -5.13 23.36 -2.35
N LEU A 100 -4.59 22.19 -2.02
CA LEU A 100 -3.73 21.42 -2.92
C LEU A 100 -4.47 21.01 -4.20
N VAL A 101 -5.67 20.45 -4.06
CA VAL A 101 -6.52 20.06 -5.20
C VAL A 101 -6.91 21.28 -6.06
N ALA A 102 -7.20 22.42 -5.44
CA ALA A 102 -7.49 23.65 -6.19
C ALA A 102 -6.26 24.14 -6.97
N GLY A 103 -5.07 24.09 -6.37
CA GLY A 103 -3.81 24.42 -7.06
C GLY A 103 -3.54 23.49 -8.24
N ALA A 104 -3.71 22.19 -8.06
CA ALA A 104 -3.51 21.20 -9.13
C ALA A 104 -4.53 21.34 -10.27
N ARG A 105 -5.79 21.66 -9.96
CA ARG A 105 -6.82 21.98 -10.97
C ARG A 105 -6.54 23.23 -11.80
N GLN A 106 -5.72 24.14 -11.27
CA GLN A 106 -5.27 25.35 -11.95
C GLN A 106 -3.88 25.16 -12.58
N GLU A 107 -3.36 23.93 -12.64
CA GLU A 107 -2.05 23.58 -13.21
C GLU A 107 -0.86 24.28 -12.50
N MET A 108 -1.05 24.71 -11.25
CA MET A 108 -0.02 25.37 -10.45
C MET A 108 0.77 24.40 -9.56
N LEU A 109 0.18 23.25 -9.26
CA LEU A 109 0.79 22.17 -8.49
C LEU A 109 0.65 20.87 -9.26
N ASP A 110 1.62 19.97 -9.12
CA ASP A 110 1.58 18.67 -9.74
C ASP A 110 0.73 17.68 -8.93
N TRP A 111 -0.06 16.84 -9.61
CA TRP A 111 -0.97 15.90 -8.96
C TRP A 111 -0.23 14.79 -8.19
N ASP A 112 0.91 14.32 -8.70
CA ASP A 112 1.73 13.31 -8.03
C ASP A 112 2.40 13.90 -6.79
N GLU A 113 2.88 15.14 -6.88
CA GLU A 113 3.50 15.84 -5.74
C GLU A 113 2.51 16.02 -4.57
N ILE A 114 1.28 16.47 -4.85
CA ILE A 114 0.28 16.65 -3.77
C ILE A 114 -0.16 15.30 -3.18
N LEU A 115 -0.23 14.25 -4.00
CA LEU A 115 -0.57 12.90 -3.54
C LEU A 115 0.56 12.34 -2.66
N ASN A 116 1.82 12.46 -3.09
CA ASN A 116 3.00 12.03 -2.33
C ASN A 116 3.09 12.75 -0.98
N ALA A 117 2.83 14.06 -0.97
CA ALA A 117 2.80 14.87 0.25
C ALA A 117 1.73 14.38 1.24
N LYS A 118 0.51 14.08 0.75
CA LYS A 118 -0.58 13.56 1.59
C LYS A 118 -0.42 12.09 1.95
N ALA A 119 0.26 11.30 1.14
CA ALA A 119 0.65 9.94 1.49
C ALA A 119 1.59 9.94 2.70
N LEU A 120 2.55 10.87 2.73
CA LEU A 120 3.52 11.05 3.80
C LEU A 120 2.88 11.56 5.10
N MET A 121 2.09 12.64 5.04
CA MET A 121 1.69 13.43 6.22
C MET A 121 0.18 13.53 6.47
N GLY A 122 -0.64 13.14 5.50
CA GLY A 122 -2.10 13.26 5.56
C GLY A 122 -2.80 12.08 6.23
N ASP A 123 -4.09 11.95 5.95
CA ASP A 123 -4.92 10.82 6.35
C ASP A 123 -5.55 10.12 5.14
N ALA A 124 -6.29 9.03 5.39
CA ALA A 124 -6.96 8.27 4.33
C ALA A 124 -7.96 9.13 3.52
N ASN A 125 -8.64 10.08 4.17
CA ASN A 125 -9.62 10.94 3.51
C ASN A 125 -8.95 11.95 2.58
N ASP A 126 -7.75 12.44 2.93
CA ASP A 126 -6.93 13.27 2.03
C ASP A 126 -6.60 12.50 0.73
N ILE A 127 -6.21 11.22 0.84
CA ILE A 127 -5.91 10.35 -0.31
C ILE A 127 -7.15 10.15 -1.20
N GLU A 128 -8.28 9.76 -0.60
CA GLU A 128 -9.54 9.57 -1.32
C GLU A 128 -9.96 10.86 -2.05
N THR A 129 -9.85 12.01 -1.38
CA THR A 129 -10.21 13.33 -1.97
C THR A 129 -9.36 13.66 -3.20
N ILE A 130 -8.05 13.38 -3.16
CA ILE A 130 -7.15 13.65 -4.29
C ILE A 130 -7.46 12.70 -5.45
N LEU A 131 -7.61 11.39 -5.18
CA LEU A 131 -7.90 10.37 -6.19
C LEU A 131 -9.23 10.65 -6.91
N GLU A 132 -10.27 11.00 -6.16
CA GLU A 132 -11.57 11.39 -6.73
C GLU A 132 -11.42 12.63 -7.63
N ALA A 133 -10.72 13.66 -7.15
CA ALA A 133 -10.55 14.90 -7.90
C ALA A 133 -9.70 14.76 -9.17
N ALA A 134 -8.69 13.87 -9.16
CA ALA A 134 -7.88 13.53 -10.33
C ALA A 134 -8.67 12.69 -11.35
N SER A 135 -9.45 11.71 -10.87
CA SER A 135 -10.30 10.86 -11.70
C SER A 135 -11.38 11.66 -12.44
N ASP A 136 -12.01 12.64 -11.77
CA ASP A 136 -12.97 13.58 -12.39
C ASP A 136 -12.38 14.36 -13.58
N LYS A 137 -11.05 14.48 -13.63
CA LYS A 137 -10.29 15.18 -14.66
C LYS A 137 -9.58 14.24 -15.63
N GLU A 138 -9.78 12.93 -15.50
CA GLU A 138 -9.07 11.90 -16.28
C GLU A 138 -7.54 12.01 -16.19
N ILE A 139 -7.02 12.48 -15.05
CA ILE A 139 -5.58 12.56 -14.78
C ILE A 139 -5.10 11.21 -14.25
N GLU A 140 -4.06 10.66 -14.87
CA GLU A 140 -3.33 9.50 -14.37
C GLU A 140 -2.30 9.95 -13.33
N ILE A 141 -2.27 9.28 -12.18
CA ILE A 141 -1.40 9.58 -11.05
C ILE A 141 -0.69 8.32 -10.56
N ASP A 142 0.56 8.48 -10.12
CA ASP A 142 1.41 7.39 -9.66
C ASP A 142 1.12 7.03 -8.20
N ILE A 143 0.11 6.17 -8.02
CA ILE A 143 -0.29 5.63 -6.71
C ILE A 143 0.78 4.70 -6.09
N GLU A 144 1.71 4.16 -6.88
CA GLU A 144 2.79 3.28 -6.38
C GLU A 144 3.85 4.10 -5.67
N GLN A 145 4.25 5.23 -6.26
CA GLN A 145 5.16 6.18 -5.64
C GLN A 145 4.55 6.79 -4.38
N ALA A 146 3.24 7.07 -4.38
CA ALA A 146 2.53 7.50 -3.18
C ALA A 146 2.54 6.42 -2.09
N LEU A 147 2.29 5.15 -2.45
CA LEU A 147 2.33 4.03 -1.49
C LEU A 147 3.71 3.92 -0.83
N ARG A 148 4.78 4.15 -1.59
CA ARG A 148 6.15 4.20 -1.06
C ARG A 148 6.28 5.26 0.04
N TRP A 149 5.86 6.50 -0.21
CA TRP A 149 5.92 7.59 0.77
C TRP A 149 5.02 7.35 1.99
N ALA A 150 3.86 6.72 1.79
CA ALA A 150 3.00 6.33 2.90
C ALA A 150 3.64 5.25 3.76
N ALA A 151 4.22 4.21 3.16
CA ALA A 151 4.61 2.99 3.85
C ALA A 151 6.04 3.00 4.39
N GLU A 152 7.02 3.54 3.65
CA GLU A 152 8.43 3.39 3.95
C GLU A 152 8.87 4.31 5.11
N PRO A 153 9.50 3.75 6.17
CA PRO A 153 10.02 4.56 7.26
C PRO A 153 11.32 5.27 6.85
N ASP A 154 11.21 6.50 6.34
CA ASP A 154 12.36 7.24 5.80
C ASP A 154 12.86 8.39 6.69
N LYS A 155 14.16 8.73 6.57
CA LYS A 155 14.72 9.94 7.15
C LYS A 155 14.42 11.10 6.21
N LEU A 156 13.71 12.11 6.70
CA LEU A 156 13.36 13.28 5.89
C LEU A 156 14.47 14.34 5.94
N THR A 157 15.06 14.54 7.13
CA THR A 157 16.20 15.43 7.36
C THR A 157 16.87 15.07 8.69
N ASP A 158 17.92 15.78 9.08
CA ASP A 158 18.61 15.60 10.34
C ASP A 158 17.67 15.75 11.56
N GLY A 159 17.50 14.64 12.27
CA GLY A 159 16.63 14.56 13.45
C GLY A 159 15.13 14.44 13.15
N LEU A 160 14.71 14.40 11.87
CA LEU A 160 13.32 14.19 11.47
C LEU A 160 13.18 12.92 10.64
N ARG A 161 12.27 12.05 11.07
CA ARG A 161 12.02 10.75 10.46
C ARG A 161 10.52 10.51 10.33
N HIS A 162 10.11 10.04 9.16
CA HIS A 162 8.79 9.43 8.96
C HIS A 162 8.83 7.97 9.39
N SER A 163 7.80 7.53 10.07
CA SER A 163 7.73 6.13 10.50
C SER A 163 7.01 5.23 9.51
N GLY A 164 6.27 5.78 8.55
CA GLY A 164 5.20 5.07 7.84
C GLY A 164 3.82 5.36 8.45
N ASN A 165 2.80 5.50 7.61
CA ASN A 165 1.41 5.80 7.96
C ASN A 165 0.50 4.67 7.44
N LEU A 166 -0.05 3.90 8.38
CA LEU A 166 -0.91 2.74 8.07
C LEU A 166 -2.19 3.16 7.34
N ALA A 167 -2.83 4.25 7.77
CA ALA A 167 -4.12 4.65 7.23
C ALA A 167 -4.02 5.08 5.77
N THR A 168 -2.99 5.86 5.42
CA THR A 168 -2.75 6.28 4.03
C THR A 168 -2.29 5.11 3.17
N ALA A 169 -1.44 4.22 3.69
CA ALA A 169 -1.02 3.01 2.98
C ALA A 169 -2.20 2.07 2.68
N GLU A 170 -3.12 1.87 3.63
CA GLU A 170 -4.34 1.08 3.41
C GLU A 170 -5.27 1.73 2.37
N ALA A 171 -5.41 3.06 2.38
CA ALA A 171 -6.20 3.78 1.38
C ALA A 171 -5.61 3.61 -0.03
N LEU A 172 -4.29 3.73 -0.18
CA LEU A 172 -3.60 3.57 -1.48
C LEU A 172 -3.67 2.14 -2.00
N LEU A 173 -3.48 1.14 -1.13
CA LEU A 173 -3.66 -0.28 -1.48
C LEU A 173 -5.11 -0.57 -1.90
N ALA A 174 -6.10 0.02 -1.21
CA ALA A 174 -7.51 -0.11 -1.59
C ALA A 174 -7.84 0.60 -2.91
N ALA A 175 -7.11 1.67 -3.24
CA ALA A 175 -7.20 2.39 -4.51
C ALA A 175 -6.53 1.66 -5.68
N GLY A 176 -5.87 0.52 -5.43
CA GLY A 176 -5.29 -0.33 -6.48
C GLY A 176 -3.77 -0.25 -6.59
N ALA A 177 -3.07 0.39 -5.66
CA ALA A 177 -1.61 0.30 -5.61
C ALA A 177 -1.19 -1.16 -5.37
N HIS A 178 -0.27 -1.67 -6.17
CA HIS A 178 0.13 -3.06 -6.13
C HIS A 178 1.09 -3.29 -4.95
N PRO A 179 0.77 -4.19 -4.01
CA PRO A 179 1.68 -4.52 -2.92
C PRO A 179 2.98 -5.21 -3.42
N SER A 180 2.98 -5.70 -4.66
CA SER A 180 4.15 -6.25 -5.37
C SER A 180 4.91 -5.22 -6.22
N GLY A 181 4.46 -3.96 -6.25
CA GLY A 181 5.10 -2.84 -6.94
C GLY A 181 6.59 -2.72 -6.57
N ASN A 182 7.40 -2.22 -7.51
CA ASN A 182 8.87 -2.15 -7.37
C ASN A 182 9.51 -3.49 -6.94
N ASN A 183 9.03 -4.61 -7.50
CA ASN A 183 9.47 -5.98 -7.16
C ASN A 183 9.33 -6.32 -5.66
N GLY A 184 8.38 -5.69 -4.96
CA GLY A 184 8.14 -5.86 -3.54
C GLY A 184 9.15 -5.16 -2.62
N GLU A 185 10.02 -4.29 -3.15
CA GLU A 185 11.05 -3.62 -2.33
C GLU A 185 10.42 -2.77 -1.21
N THR A 186 9.29 -2.10 -1.48
CA THR A 186 8.57 -1.33 -0.46
C THR A 186 8.06 -2.22 0.67
N PHE A 187 7.50 -3.39 0.35
CA PHE A 187 7.13 -4.39 1.36
C PHE A 187 8.34 -4.86 2.18
N PHE A 188 9.48 -5.10 1.54
CA PHE A 188 10.70 -5.50 2.25
C PHE A 188 11.28 -4.38 3.12
N SER A 189 11.22 -3.12 2.69
CA SER A 189 11.61 -1.96 3.50
C SER A 189 10.80 -1.89 4.79
N VAL A 190 9.47 -2.00 4.69
CA VAL A 190 8.53 -2.07 5.81
C VAL A 190 8.88 -3.24 6.76
N LEU A 191 9.22 -4.42 6.22
CA LEU A 191 9.64 -5.57 7.02
C LEU A 191 10.95 -5.33 7.77
N ARG A 192 11.97 -4.77 7.12
CA ARG A 192 13.29 -4.47 7.71
C ARG A 192 13.17 -3.49 8.88
N GLU A 193 12.28 -2.52 8.74
CA GLU A 193 12.00 -1.52 9.78
C GLU A 193 11.04 -2.02 10.89
N GLY A 194 10.52 -3.25 10.76
CA GLY A 194 9.67 -3.86 11.78
C GLY A 194 8.27 -3.22 11.87
N ARG A 195 7.80 -2.57 10.81
CA ARG A 195 6.43 -2.03 10.70
C ARG A 195 5.43 -3.15 10.39
N GLU A 196 5.21 -4.01 11.38
CA GLU A 196 4.33 -5.19 11.28
C GLU A 196 2.89 -4.83 10.88
N ASP A 197 2.38 -3.70 11.38
CA ASP A 197 1.04 -3.20 11.06
C ASP A 197 0.86 -2.94 9.56
N ILE A 198 1.82 -2.23 8.95
CA ILE A 198 1.82 -1.92 7.51
C ILE A 198 2.13 -3.19 6.70
N ALA A 199 3.07 -4.03 7.13
CA ALA A 199 3.39 -5.29 6.43
C ALA A 199 2.15 -6.21 6.32
N ARG A 200 1.31 -6.24 7.36
CA ARG A 200 0.03 -6.96 7.34
C ARG A 200 -0.96 -6.37 6.34
N ALA A 201 -0.99 -5.05 6.18
CA ALA A 201 -1.82 -4.39 5.16
C ALA A 201 -1.40 -4.81 3.73
N PHE A 202 -0.10 -4.81 3.43
CA PHE A 202 0.43 -5.35 2.17
C PHE A 202 0.01 -6.80 1.94
N CYS A 203 0.11 -7.65 2.97
CA CYS A 203 -0.28 -9.06 2.84
C CYS A 203 -1.77 -9.23 2.59
N ARG A 204 -2.63 -8.38 3.17
CA ARG A 204 -4.08 -8.39 2.91
C ARG A 204 -4.39 -7.96 1.48
N ALA A 205 -3.78 -6.88 1.02
CA ALA A 205 -3.95 -6.39 -0.34
C ALA A 205 -3.37 -7.35 -1.39
N GLY A 206 -2.32 -8.09 -1.04
CA GLY A 206 -1.66 -9.04 -1.94
C GLY A 206 -2.41 -10.36 -2.13
N ILE A 207 -3.54 -10.58 -1.44
CA ILE A 207 -4.38 -11.74 -1.67
C ILE A 207 -5.01 -11.62 -3.07
N GLY A 208 -4.52 -12.43 -4.01
CA GLY A 208 -4.98 -12.41 -5.40
C GLY A 208 -4.16 -11.49 -6.33
N ASP A 209 -3.12 -10.83 -5.82
CA ASP A 209 -2.10 -10.19 -6.65
C ASP A 209 -1.14 -11.25 -7.18
N ASP A 210 -1.13 -11.45 -8.50
CA ASP A 210 -0.27 -12.40 -9.19
C ASP A 210 1.23 -12.14 -8.97
N GLY A 211 1.64 -10.93 -8.60
CA GLY A 211 3.02 -10.56 -8.28
C GLY A 211 3.41 -10.74 -6.81
N PHE A 212 2.44 -10.93 -5.90
CA PHE A 212 2.69 -10.96 -4.46
C PHE A 212 2.99 -12.38 -3.94
N HIS A 213 4.23 -12.83 -4.13
CA HIS A 213 4.62 -14.22 -3.87
C HIS A 213 5.19 -14.47 -2.46
N LEU A 214 4.36 -14.31 -1.43
CA LEU A 214 4.79 -14.46 -0.03
C LEU A 214 5.43 -15.83 0.29
N HIS A 215 4.95 -16.91 -0.34
CA HIS A 215 5.55 -18.23 -0.20
C HIS A 215 6.99 -18.29 -0.74
N TYR A 216 7.22 -17.75 -1.94
CA TYR A 216 8.52 -17.73 -2.59
C TYR A 216 9.51 -16.86 -1.79
N TRP A 217 9.07 -15.69 -1.34
CA TRP A 217 9.89 -14.82 -0.50
C TRP A 217 10.25 -15.48 0.83
N ASN A 218 9.31 -16.18 1.47
CA ASN A 218 9.59 -16.92 2.70
C ASN A 218 10.58 -18.08 2.49
N GLU A 219 10.44 -18.86 1.41
CA GLU A 219 11.38 -19.94 1.06
C GLU A 219 12.80 -19.41 0.80
N ASN A 220 12.89 -18.23 0.19
CA ASN A 220 14.16 -17.60 -0.16
C ASN A 220 14.62 -16.55 0.87
N ALA A 221 13.94 -16.38 2.01
CA ALA A 221 14.12 -15.23 2.90
C ALA A 221 15.57 -14.98 3.35
N ARG A 222 16.41 -16.02 3.37
CA ARG A 222 17.84 -15.91 3.70
C ARG A 222 18.66 -15.13 2.68
N SER A 223 18.26 -15.10 1.40
CA SER A 223 18.96 -14.31 0.37
C SER A 223 18.52 -12.85 0.34
N TRP A 224 17.32 -12.54 0.85
CA TRP A 224 16.73 -11.19 0.80
C TRP A 224 16.83 -10.44 2.13
N LEU A 225 16.84 -11.17 3.25
CA LEU A 225 16.82 -10.63 4.60
C LEU A 225 17.91 -11.31 5.41
N GLU A 226 19.05 -10.63 5.60
CA GLU A 226 20.19 -11.14 6.35
C GLU A 226 19.89 -11.25 7.85
N GLU A 227 19.07 -10.33 8.35
CA GLU A 227 18.71 -10.20 9.75
C GLU A 227 17.62 -11.19 10.19
N GLN A 228 17.67 -11.64 11.45
CA GLN A 228 16.73 -12.62 11.97
C GLN A 228 15.32 -12.05 12.20
N ALA A 229 15.22 -10.81 12.67
CA ALA A 229 13.94 -10.18 13.00
C ALA A 229 12.99 -10.06 11.79
N PRO A 230 13.39 -9.45 10.66
CA PRO A 230 12.51 -9.34 9.48
C PRO A 230 12.19 -10.71 8.87
N ARG A 231 13.13 -11.68 8.90
CA ARG A 231 12.84 -13.07 8.49
C ARG A 231 11.77 -13.73 9.35
N LYS A 232 11.81 -13.51 10.67
CA LYS A 232 10.79 -14.04 11.58
C LYS A 232 9.44 -13.43 11.24
N LEU A 233 9.38 -12.10 11.06
CA LEU A 233 8.15 -11.41 10.69
C LEU A 233 7.59 -11.91 9.37
N LEU A 234 8.42 -12.03 8.32
CA LEU A 234 8.02 -12.60 7.03
C LEU A 234 7.45 -14.02 7.16
N ARG A 235 8.06 -14.86 7.99
CA ARG A 235 7.56 -16.21 8.26
C ARG A 235 6.21 -16.19 8.96
N ASP A 236 6.03 -15.29 9.92
CA ASP A 236 4.77 -15.14 10.65
C ASP A 236 3.67 -14.64 9.68
N MET A 237 3.98 -13.67 8.80
CA MET A 237 3.08 -13.25 7.70
C MET A 237 2.75 -14.40 6.74
N TYR A 238 3.73 -15.21 6.34
CA TYR A 238 3.50 -16.38 5.49
C TYR A 238 2.50 -17.35 6.13
N TRP A 239 2.62 -17.62 7.43
CA TRP A 239 1.71 -18.51 8.12
C TRP A 239 0.27 -18.01 8.17
N GLU A 240 0.10 -16.69 8.24
CA GLU A 240 -1.20 -16.05 8.33
C GLU A 240 -1.87 -15.86 6.96
N TYR A 241 -1.12 -15.44 5.94
CA TYR A 241 -1.66 -15.01 4.65
C TYR A 241 -1.20 -15.88 3.47
N GLY A 242 0.03 -16.39 3.47
CA GLY A 242 0.64 -17.05 2.30
C GLY A 242 0.52 -18.58 2.27
N ARG A 243 0.02 -19.19 3.35
CA ARG A 243 -0.09 -20.64 3.51
C ARG A 243 -1.22 -21.23 2.66
N PHE A 244 -2.30 -20.49 2.46
CA PHE A 244 -3.48 -20.92 1.74
C PHE A 244 -3.60 -20.18 0.41
N GLU A 245 -4.05 -20.88 -0.62
CA GLU A 245 -4.30 -20.33 -1.96
C GLU A 245 -5.57 -20.95 -2.51
N ALA A 246 -6.46 -20.13 -3.05
CA ALA A 246 -7.57 -20.60 -3.86
C ALA A 246 -7.03 -20.89 -5.27
N VAL A 247 -6.90 -22.18 -5.61
CA VAL A 247 -6.42 -22.61 -6.93
C VAL A 247 -7.49 -22.37 -7.99
N ASP A 248 -8.75 -22.57 -7.61
CA ASP A 248 -9.95 -22.27 -8.38
C ASP A 248 -11.14 -22.08 -7.42
N ALA A 249 -12.34 -21.92 -7.97
CA ALA A 249 -13.55 -21.70 -7.18
C ALA A 249 -13.89 -22.84 -6.20
N ALA A 250 -13.45 -24.07 -6.43
CA ALA A 250 -13.78 -25.24 -5.59
C ALA A 250 -12.54 -25.93 -5.01
N THR A 251 -11.34 -25.39 -5.22
CA THR A 251 -10.09 -26.02 -4.81
C THR A 251 -9.24 -25.10 -3.95
N LEU A 252 -8.92 -25.55 -2.75
CA LEU A 252 -7.97 -24.87 -1.85
C LEU A 252 -6.64 -25.64 -1.82
N LEU A 253 -5.54 -24.93 -1.99
CA LEU A 253 -4.20 -25.43 -1.72
C LEU A 253 -3.69 -24.85 -0.41
N GLU A 254 -3.20 -25.72 0.47
CA GLU A 254 -2.47 -25.36 1.66
C GLU A 254 -1.01 -25.82 1.55
N ARG A 255 -0.06 -24.92 1.79
CA ARG A 255 1.38 -25.20 1.81
C ARG A 255 1.89 -25.20 3.25
N LYS A 256 2.62 -26.23 3.65
CA LYS A 256 3.26 -26.31 4.97
C LYS A 256 4.74 -26.66 4.81
N PRO A 257 5.67 -25.76 5.19
CA PRO A 257 7.07 -26.14 5.34
C PRO A 257 7.19 -27.12 6.50
N MET A 258 7.95 -28.18 6.29
CA MET A 258 8.17 -29.24 7.28
C MET A 258 9.51 -29.02 7.99
N SER A 259 9.59 -29.42 9.26
CA SER A 259 10.79 -29.21 10.09
C SER A 259 12.04 -29.93 9.57
N ASP A 260 11.85 -30.94 8.74
CA ASP A 260 12.92 -31.74 8.14
C ASP A 260 13.40 -31.22 6.77
N GLY A 261 12.96 -30.01 6.39
CA GLY A 261 13.29 -29.37 5.12
C GLY A 261 12.45 -29.84 3.94
N GLY A 262 11.47 -30.72 4.17
CA GLY A 262 10.45 -31.06 3.17
C GLY A 262 9.34 -30.00 3.08
N ASN A 263 8.50 -30.14 2.06
CA ASN A 263 7.31 -29.32 1.86
C ASN A 263 6.09 -30.21 1.72
N LEU A 264 5.03 -29.91 2.46
CA LEU A 264 3.73 -30.57 2.35
C LEU A 264 2.75 -29.65 1.64
N ARG A 265 2.12 -30.14 0.58
CA ARG A 265 1.02 -29.49 -0.12
C ARG A 265 -0.25 -30.30 0.12
N ILE A 266 -1.28 -29.68 0.66
CA ILE A 266 -2.59 -30.30 0.89
C ILE A 266 -3.59 -29.62 -0.03
N ILE A 267 -4.18 -30.39 -0.95
CA ILE A 267 -5.16 -29.92 -1.91
C ILE A 267 -6.53 -30.41 -1.46
N PHE A 268 -7.41 -29.49 -1.10
CA PHE A 268 -8.81 -29.74 -0.79
C PHE A 268 -9.65 -29.48 -2.04
N ASP A 269 -10.05 -30.54 -2.74
CA ASP A 269 -10.94 -30.46 -3.89
C ASP A 269 -12.38 -30.72 -3.42
N PHE A 270 -13.14 -29.63 -3.23
CA PHE A 270 -14.51 -29.70 -2.73
C PHE A 270 -15.48 -30.24 -3.78
N ALA A 271 -15.18 -30.10 -5.08
CA ALA A 271 -15.99 -30.67 -6.15
C ALA A 271 -15.85 -32.19 -6.22
N ALA A 272 -14.63 -32.70 -6.09
CA ALA A 272 -14.35 -34.14 -6.08
C ALA A 272 -14.56 -34.81 -4.71
N ARG A 273 -14.74 -34.02 -3.64
CA ARG A 273 -14.79 -34.48 -2.24
C ARG A 273 -13.55 -35.28 -1.84
N ARG A 274 -12.38 -34.78 -2.21
CA ARG A 274 -11.08 -35.45 -1.97
C ARG A 274 -10.03 -34.50 -1.43
N VAL A 275 -9.18 -35.02 -0.55
CA VAL A 275 -7.96 -34.36 -0.10
C VAL A 275 -6.76 -35.08 -0.72
N SER A 276 -5.89 -34.35 -1.39
CA SER A 276 -4.60 -34.86 -1.87
C SER A 276 -3.48 -34.27 -1.03
N GLU A 277 -2.73 -35.11 -0.33
CA GLU A 277 -1.53 -34.71 0.42
C GLU A 277 -0.29 -35.10 -0.38
N ILE A 278 0.52 -34.11 -0.72
CA ILE A 278 1.73 -34.25 -1.52
C ILE A 278 2.89 -33.77 -0.68
N TYR A 279 3.69 -34.70 -0.17
CA TYR A 279 4.92 -34.40 0.55
C TYR A 279 6.11 -34.53 -0.40
N THR A 280 6.89 -33.47 -0.54
CA THR A 280 8.08 -33.41 -1.37
C THR A 280 9.31 -33.15 -0.51
N ARG A 281 10.36 -33.96 -0.70
CA ARG A 281 11.68 -33.75 -0.10
C ARG A 281 12.75 -34.26 -1.04
N GLU A 282 13.75 -33.43 -1.31
CA GLU A 282 14.83 -33.72 -2.26
C GLU A 282 14.27 -34.19 -3.62
N GLN A 283 14.63 -35.38 -4.10
CA GLN A 283 14.14 -35.97 -5.36
C GLN A 283 12.91 -36.88 -5.18
N HIS A 284 12.34 -36.94 -3.97
CA HIS A 284 11.22 -37.83 -3.66
C HIS A 284 9.93 -37.05 -3.43
N ALA A 285 8.87 -37.47 -4.11
CA ALA A 285 7.52 -36.99 -3.91
C ALA A 285 6.62 -38.16 -3.52
N PHE A 286 5.91 -38.00 -2.40
CA PHE A 286 4.93 -38.95 -1.91
C PHE A 286 3.56 -38.30 -2.01
N LYS A 287 2.61 -39.00 -2.63
CA LYS A 287 1.23 -38.55 -2.77
C LYS A 287 0.30 -39.56 -2.12
N SER A 288 -0.61 -39.06 -1.30
CA SER A 288 -1.73 -39.82 -0.75
C SER A 288 -3.04 -39.07 -1.01
N ASP A 289 -4.05 -39.80 -1.45
CA ASP A 289 -5.38 -39.26 -1.65
C ASP A 289 -6.35 -39.88 -0.66
N VAL A 290 -7.15 -39.04 0.00
CA VAL A 290 -8.10 -39.43 1.04
C VAL A 290 -9.48 -38.86 0.67
N SER A 291 -10.54 -39.67 0.86
CA SER A 291 -11.92 -39.18 0.73
C SER A 291 -12.25 -38.21 1.87
N PHE A 292 -13.13 -37.23 1.64
CA PHE A 292 -13.63 -36.38 2.73
C PHE A 292 -14.26 -37.19 3.87
N ASP A 293 -14.89 -38.33 3.55
CA ASP A 293 -15.53 -39.21 4.55
C ASP A 293 -14.51 -39.83 5.52
N ASP A 294 -13.25 -39.96 5.08
CA ASP A 294 -12.14 -40.53 5.86
C ASP A 294 -11.20 -39.43 6.40
N TYR A 295 -11.48 -38.16 6.11
CA TYR A 295 -10.69 -37.00 6.57
C TYR A 295 -11.34 -36.34 7.79
N GLY A 296 -10.58 -35.51 8.51
CA GLY A 296 -11.07 -34.85 9.71
C GLY A 296 -12.10 -33.74 9.38
N PRO A 297 -13.35 -33.79 9.89
CA PRO A 297 -14.40 -32.82 9.54
C PRO A 297 -14.02 -31.38 9.92
N ALA A 298 -13.35 -31.18 11.06
CA ALA A 298 -12.89 -29.86 11.48
C ALA A 298 -11.85 -29.25 10.50
N ALA A 299 -11.01 -30.09 9.88
CA ALA A 299 -10.04 -29.64 8.88
C ALA A 299 -10.74 -29.25 7.58
N LEU A 300 -11.75 -30.01 7.15
CA LEU A 300 -12.58 -29.70 5.99
C LEU A 300 -13.37 -28.39 6.19
N ASP A 301 -13.96 -28.18 7.37
CA ASP A 301 -14.68 -26.94 7.71
C ASP A 301 -13.74 -25.73 7.69
N THR A 302 -12.52 -25.90 8.22
CA THR A 302 -11.51 -24.83 8.22
C THR A 302 -11.07 -24.50 6.80
N ALA A 303 -10.80 -25.52 5.98
CA ALA A 303 -10.44 -25.34 4.57
C ALA A 303 -11.59 -24.66 3.80
N ARG A 304 -12.85 -25.05 4.05
CA ARG A 304 -14.01 -24.44 3.40
C ARG A 304 -14.13 -22.96 3.73
N LYS A 305 -14.00 -22.60 5.00
CA LYS A 305 -14.00 -21.19 5.45
C LYS A 305 -12.87 -20.42 4.80
N LYS A 306 -11.66 -20.99 4.75
CA LYS A 306 -10.51 -20.34 4.11
C LYS A 306 -10.70 -20.15 2.61
N LEU A 307 -11.28 -21.11 1.91
CA LEU A 307 -11.58 -20.97 0.48
C LEU A 307 -12.60 -19.85 0.24
N LEU A 308 -13.63 -19.74 1.07
CA LEU A 308 -14.60 -18.64 1.01
C LEU A 308 -13.96 -17.28 1.30
N GLU A 309 -13.09 -17.19 2.31
CA GLU A 309 -12.32 -15.98 2.64
C GLU A 309 -11.42 -15.52 1.47
N LEU A 310 -10.94 -16.46 0.65
CA LEU A 310 -10.11 -16.20 -0.53
C LEU A 310 -10.93 -16.01 -1.82
N GLY A 311 -12.26 -15.86 -1.73
CA GLY A 311 -13.14 -15.61 -2.88
C GLY A 311 -13.58 -16.86 -3.65
N GLY A 312 -13.25 -18.05 -3.17
CA GLY A 312 -13.77 -19.31 -3.72
C GLY A 312 -15.24 -19.53 -3.39
N ASN A 313 -15.85 -20.49 -4.08
CA ASN A 313 -17.24 -20.88 -3.94
C ASN A 313 -17.38 -22.42 -3.88
N PRO A 314 -16.94 -23.06 -2.78
CA PRO A 314 -17.00 -24.51 -2.66
C PRO A 314 -18.47 -25.00 -2.65
N PRO A 315 -18.80 -26.08 -3.37
CA PRO A 315 -20.16 -26.62 -3.39
C PRO A 315 -20.69 -26.88 -1.97
N GLU A 316 -21.94 -26.51 -1.70
CA GLU A 316 -22.60 -26.89 -0.45
C GLU A 316 -22.60 -28.42 -0.32
N ASP A 317 -22.28 -28.91 0.88
CA ASP A 317 -22.40 -30.34 1.17
C ASP A 317 -23.88 -30.73 1.04
N LEU A 318 -24.25 -31.34 -0.09
CA LEU A 318 -25.59 -31.91 -0.26
C LEU A 318 -25.81 -32.93 0.86
N PRO A 319 -26.85 -32.79 1.70
CA PRO A 319 -27.13 -33.76 2.75
C PRO A 319 -27.55 -35.09 2.11
N GLY A 320 -26.62 -36.06 2.06
CA GLY A 320 -26.86 -37.28 1.30
C GLY A 320 -25.94 -38.48 1.51
N SER A 321 -24.95 -38.45 2.41
CA SER A 321 -24.17 -39.65 2.78
C SER A 321 -24.32 -39.98 4.26
N ALA A 322 -25.53 -40.37 4.65
CA ALA A 322 -25.68 -41.26 5.80
C ALA A 322 -24.75 -42.46 5.60
N GLN A 323 -23.79 -42.63 6.52
CA GLN A 323 -23.06 -43.86 6.86
C GLN A 323 -23.17 -44.98 5.80
N ARG A 324 -22.35 -44.91 4.75
CA ARG A 324 -21.95 -46.15 4.06
C ARG A 324 -20.66 -46.62 4.71
N SER A 325 -20.80 -47.46 5.74
CA SER A 325 -19.69 -48.26 6.23
C SER A 325 -19.20 -49.16 5.10
N LEU A 326 -18.19 -48.71 4.35
CA LEU A 326 -17.42 -49.60 3.50
C LEU A 326 -16.59 -50.49 4.42
N GLY A 327 -16.99 -51.76 4.50
CA GLY A 327 -16.32 -52.74 5.35
C GLY A 327 -14.83 -52.80 5.07
N LYS A 328 -14.01 -52.78 6.13
CA LYS A 328 -12.56 -52.98 6.08
C LYS A 328 -12.21 -54.16 5.16
N PRO A 329 -11.25 -54.03 4.23
CA PRO A 329 -10.68 -55.20 3.57
C PRO A 329 -10.01 -56.07 4.64
N LYS A 330 -10.43 -57.33 4.75
CA LYS A 330 -9.69 -58.32 5.55
C LYS A 330 -8.36 -58.60 4.86
N LEU A 331 -7.28 -58.03 5.39
CA LEU A 331 -5.92 -58.48 5.07
C LEU A 331 -5.78 -59.92 5.60
N ALA A 332 -5.57 -60.88 4.70
CA ALA A 332 -5.16 -62.22 5.08
C ALA A 332 -3.68 -62.20 5.50
N PRO A 333 -3.29 -62.92 6.57
CA PRO A 333 -1.90 -63.02 6.97
C PRO A 333 -1.09 -63.87 5.97
N PRO A 334 0.22 -63.60 5.83
CA PRO A 334 1.08 -64.28 4.84
C PRO A 334 1.23 -65.77 5.15
N ARG A 335 1.37 -66.58 4.09
CA ARG A 335 1.78 -67.99 4.16
C ARG A 335 3.28 -68.12 4.15
#